data_AF-A0ABD2G8C4-F1
#
_entry.id   AF-A0ABD2G8C4-F1
#
_cell.length_a   1.000
_cell.length_b   1.000
_cell.length_c   1.000
_cell.angle_alpha   90.00
_cell.angle_beta   90.00
_cell.angle_gamma   90.00
#
_symmetry.space_group_name_H-M   'P 1'
#
loop_
_entity.id
_entity.type
_entity.pdbx_description
1 polymer ?
#
loop_
_entity_poly.entity_id
_entity_poly.type
_entity_poly.pdbx_seq_one_letter_code
_entity_poly.pdbx_strand_id
1 'polypeptide(L)'
;MFVCFVIFVCALSGPLVTAHHVMTGQPHEVPVNRTDVLTAARFAVVEFNRANAAEEQFNYAIVNITSAKIQVVAGINYILDMHLGRTLCKRNDTADRTPCVIHSDSKELLCHFIVTDIPWEYSRVLTRKKCHSPT
;
A
#
# COMPACT_ATOMS: atom_id res chain seq x y z
N MET A 1 -52.30 29.99 -42.16
CA MET A 1 -51.90 29.32 -40.91
C MET A 1 -50.92 28.21 -41.26
N PHE A 2 -49.62 28.44 -41.07
CA PHE A 2 -48.57 27.42 -41.22
C PHE A 2 -47.79 27.39 -39.90
N VAL A 3 -47.78 26.23 -39.25
CA VAL A 3 -47.28 26.01 -37.89
C VAL A 3 -45.77 25.81 -37.95
N CYS A 4 -44.99 26.71 -37.34
CA CYS A 4 -43.56 26.49 -37.12
C CYS A 4 -43.37 25.40 -36.06
N PHE A 5 -42.96 24.20 -36.48
CA PHE A 5 -42.46 23.17 -35.58
C PHE A 5 -41.04 23.53 -35.13
N VAL A 6 -40.94 24.15 -33.95
CA VAL A 6 -39.66 24.40 -33.29
C VAL A 6 -39.23 23.09 -32.61
N ILE A 7 -38.36 22.32 -33.26
CA ILE A 7 -37.74 21.14 -32.64
C ILE A 7 -36.73 21.65 -31.62
N PHE A 8 -37.14 21.72 -30.35
CA PHE A 8 -36.25 22.01 -29.24
C PHE A 8 -35.39 20.77 -28.97
N VAL A 9 -34.22 20.69 -29.62
CA VAL A 9 -33.24 19.65 -29.34
C VAL A 9 -32.62 19.97 -27.98
N CYS A 10 -33.14 19.34 -26.93
CA CYS A 10 -32.50 19.34 -25.61
C CYS A 10 -31.15 18.60 -25.72
N ALA A 11 -30.08 19.35 -25.99
CA ALA A 11 -28.73 18.88 -25.78
C ALA A 11 -28.49 18.76 -24.27
N LEU A 12 -28.89 17.62 -23.70
CA LEU A 12 -28.45 17.22 -22.37
C LEU A 12 -26.97 16.84 -22.47
N SER A 13 -26.10 17.84 -22.41
CA SER A 13 -24.68 17.68 -22.14
C SER A 13 -24.49 17.26 -20.68
N GLY A 14 -24.95 16.06 -20.35
CA GLY A 14 -24.55 15.39 -19.12
C GLY A 14 -23.06 15.03 -19.21
N PRO A 15 -22.29 15.14 -18.12
CA PRO A 15 -20.92 14.66 -18.12
C PRO A 15 -20.92 13.16 -18.43
N LEU A 16 -20.09 12.77 -19.39
CA LEU A 16 -19.81 11.37 -19.71
C LEU A 16 -19.13 10.73 -18.49
N VAL A 17 -19.89 10.01 -17.66
CA VAL A 17 -19.34 9.18 -16.59
C VAL A 17 -18.80 7.92 -17.25
N THR A 18 -17.51 7.90 -17.57
CA THR A 18 -16.84 6.68 -17.99
C THR A 18 -16.79 5.73 -16.80
N ALA A 19 -17.67 4.72 -16.80
CA ALA A 19 -17.56 3.60 -15.87
C ALA A 19 -16.22 2.89 -16.16
N HIS A 20 -15.19 3.18 -15.36
CA HIS A 20 -13.91 2.48 -15.46
C HIS A 20 -14.12 1.04 -15.02
N HIS A 21 -14.08 0.12 -15.99
CA HIS A 21 -14.12 -1.31 -15.72
C HIS A 21 -12.77 -1.72 -15.11
N VAL A 22 -12.71 -1.91 -13.79
CA VAL A 22 -11.49 -2.36 -13.11
C VAL A 22 -11.30 -3.85 -13.41
N MET A 23 -10.26 -4.19 -14.19
CA MET A 23 -9.87 -5.58 -14.41
C MET A 23 -9.19 -6.10 -13.15
N THR A 24 -9.77 -7.14 -12.53
CA THR A 24 -9.35 -7.61 -11.20
C THR A 24 -7.98 -8.31 -11.21
N GLY A 25 -7.62 -8.99 -12.31
CA GLY A 25 -6.36 -9.74 -12.42
C GLY A 25 -5.11 -8.91 -12.71
N GLN A 26 -5.28 -7.66 -13.16
CA GLN A 26 -4.16 -6.75 -13.41
C GLN A 26 -3.90 -5.89 -12.16
N PRO A 27 -2.63 -5.65 -11.78
CA PRO A 27 -2.31 -4.64 -10.78
C PRO A 27 -2.88 -3.28 -11.16
N HIS A 28 -3.65 -2.67 -10.26
CA HIS A 28 -4.18 -1.32 -10.43
C HIS A 28 -3.82 -0.46 -9.22
N GLU A 29 -3.52 0.81 -9.48
CA GLU A 29 -3.17 1.79 -8.44
C GLU A 29 -4.35 2.04 -7.49
N VAL A 30 -4.02 2.19 -6.21
CA VAL A 30 -4.98 2.50 -5.15
C VAL A 30 -4.40 3.59 -4.24
N PRO A 31 -5.23 4.41 -3.56
CA PRO A 31 -4.71 5.43 -2.65
C PRO A 31 -3.86 4.82 -1.53
N VAL A 32 -2.66 5.37 -1.32
CA VAL A 32 -1.72 4.89 -0.29
C VAL A 32 -2.27 5.05 1.14
N ASN A 33 -3.24 5.94 1.34
CA ASN A 33 -3.90 6.19 2.63
C ASN A 33 -5.13 5.30 2.87
N ARG A 34 -5.47 4.38 1.95
CA ARG A 34 -6.58 3.45 2.13
C ARG A 34 -6.29 2.51 3.30
N THR A 35 -7.30 2.23 4.13
CA THR A 35 -7.12 1.56 5.42
C THR A 35 -6.50 0.16 5.30
N ASP A 36 -6.90 -0.59 4.29
CA ASP A 36 -6.38 -1.92 3.95
C ASP A 36 -4.91 -1.87 3.50
N VAL A 37 -4.53 -0.88 2.68
CA VAL A 37 -3.14 -0.61 2.27
C VAL A 37 -2.27 -0.32 3.48
N LEU A 38 -2.73 0.57 4.37
CA LEU A 38 -2.02 0.88 5.62
C LEU A 38 -1.85 -0.36 6.51
N THR A 39 -2.86 -1.24 6.54
CA THR A 39 -2.82 -2.48 7.32
C THR A 39 -1.83 -3.47 6.70
N ALA A 40 -1.83 -3.63 5.38
CA ALA A 40 -0.88 -4.47 4.65
C ALA A 40 0.56 -3.96 4.81
N ALA A 41 0.78 -2.64 4.72
CA ALA A 41 2.09 -2.02 4.91
C ALA A 41 2.65 -2.26 6.32
N ARG A 42 1.82 -2.07 7.37
CA ARG A 42 2.22 -2.36 8.76
C ARG A 42 2.58 -3.83 8.94
N PHE A 43 1.75 -4.73 8.41
CA PHE A 43 2.03 -6.16 8.43
C PHE A 43 3.37 -6.49 7.76
N ALA A 44 3.63 -5.92 6.58
CA ALA A 44 4.88 -6.12 5.85
C ALA A 44 6.12 -5.73 6.67
N VAL A 45 6.07 -4.60 7.37
CA VAL A 45 7.18 -4.13 8.21
C VAL A 45 7.40 -5.02 9.42
N VAL A 46 6.33 -5.50 10.07
CA VAL A 46 6.43 -6.44 11.19
C VAL A 46 7.13 -7.73 10.73
N GLU A 47 6.68 -8.32 9.63
CA GLU A 47 7.27 -9.54 9.08
C GLU A 47 8.70 -9.32 8.57
N PHE A 48 8.98 -8.17 7.96
CA PHE A 48 10.34 -7.80 7.55
C PHE A 48 11.27 -7.68 8.76
N ASN A 49 10.87 -6.96 9.81
CA ASN A 49 11.67 -6.81 11.02
C ASN A 49 11.92 -8.15 11.72
N ARG A 50 10.92 -9.04 11.74
CA ARG A 50 11.03 -10.41 12.27
C ARG A 50 11.99 -11.26 11.44
N ALA A 51 11.91 -11.19 10.12
CA ALA A 51 12.73 -12.02 9.25
C ALA A 51 14.21 -11.60 9.21
N ASN A 52 14.51 -10.31 9.40
CA ASN A 52 15.88 -9.81 9.47
C ASN A 52 16.46 -9.90 10.91
N ALA A 53 15.89 -10.80 11.73
CA ALA A 53 16.19 -10.85 13.15
C ALA A 53 17.67 -11.07 13.50
N ALA A 54 18.34 -11.86 12.67
CA ALA A 54 19.73 -12.23 12.90
C ALA A 54 20.73 -11.15 12.47
N GLU A 55 20.35 -10.23 11.58
CA GLU A 55 21.30 -9.32 10.89
C GLU A 55 21.23 -7.88 11.39
N GLU A 56 20.05 -7.45 11.85
CA GLU A 56 19.80 -6.08 12.29
C GLU A 56 19.37 -6.09 13.75
N GLN A 57 19.87 -5.19 14.60
CA GLN A 57 19.47 -5.12 16.02
C GLN A 57 18.25 -4.22 16.25
N PHE A 58 18.02 -3.26 15.35
CA PHE A 58 17.00 -2.22 15.46
C PHE A 58 15.85 -2.45 14.49
N ASN A 59 14.65 -2.07 14.89
CA ASN A 59 13.49 -2.18 13.99
C ASN A 59 13.49 -1.06 12.94
N TYR A 60 12.95 -1.34 11.76
CA TYR A 60 12.58 -0.32 10.79
C TYR A 60 11.13 0.12 10.99
N ALA A 61 10.84 1.39 10.72
CA ALA A 61 9.49 1.96 10.71
C ALA A 61 9.19 2.61 9.36
N ILE A 62 7.89 2.71 9.03
CA ILE A 62 7.41 3.32 7.79
C ILE A 62 7.68 4.83 7.86
N VAL A 63 8.51 5.33 6.93
CA VAL A 63 8.68 6.76 6.68
C VAL A 63 7.58 7.23 5.74
N ASN A 64 7.42 6.52 4.61
CA ASN A 64 6.44 6.86 3.59
C ASN A 64 6.04 5.62 2.77
N ILE A 65 4.80 5.61 2.27
CA ILE A 65 4.34 4.65 1.25
C ILE A 65 4.24 5.45 -0.05
N THR A 66 5.09 5.13 -1.02
CA THR A 66 5.21 5.91 -2.27
C THR A 66 4.31 5.38 -3.38
N SER A 67 4.00 4.09 -3.38
CA SER A 67 3.08 3.47 -4.35
C SER A 67 2.34 2.28 -3.72
N ALA A 68 1.09 2.10 -4.13
CA ALA A 68 0.25 1.00 -3.67
C ALA A 68 -0.64 0.51 -4.80
N LYS A 69 -0.57 -0.78 -5.09
CA LYS A 69 -1.43 -1.45 -6.07
C LYS A 69 -2.14 -2.64 -5.45
N ILE A 70 -3.34 -2.92 -5.95
CA ILE A 70 -4.03 -4.17 -5.70
C ILE A 70 -4.04 -5.04 -6.95
N GLN A 71 -3.90 -6.35 -6.74
CA GLN A 71 -4.14 -7.36 -7.75
C GLN A 71 -4.92 -8.54 -7.14
N VAL A 72 -6.01 -8.94 -7.77
CA VAL A 72 -6.74 -10.16 -7.41
C VAL A 72 -6.04 -11.36 -8.02
N VAL A 73 -5.77 -12.37 -7.19
CA VAL A 73 -5.13 -13.65 -7.53
C VAL A 73 -5.91 -14.78 -6.83
N ALA A 74 -5.27 -15.90 -6.49
CA ALA A 74 -5.78 -16.81 -5.45
C ALA A 74 -5.63 -16.17 -4.05
N GLY A 75 -6.18 -14.97 -3.90
CA GLY A 75 -6.01 -14.04 -2.80
C GLY A 75 -6.04 -12.60 -3.30
N ILE A 76 -5.54 -11.68 -2.50
CA ILE A 76 -5.41 -10.26 -2.85
C ILE A 76 -3.97 -9.85 -2.57
N ASN A 77 -3.23 -9.47 -3.62
CA ASN A 77 -1.90 -8.90 -3.48
C ASN A 77 -2.01 -7.40 -3.25
N TYR A 78 -1.37 -6.92 -2.19
CA TYR A 78 -0.99 -5.54 -1.98
C TYR A 78 0.47 -5.40 -2.39
N ILE A 79 0.71 -4.71 -3.50
CA ILE A 79 2.04 -4.45 -4.04
C ILE A 79 2.41 -3.04 -3.60
N LEU A 80 3.44 -2.94 -2.75
CA LEU A 80 3.78 -1.74 -2.01
C LEU A 80 5.22 -1.34 -2.30
N ASP A 81 5.40 -0.07 -2.67
CA ASP A 81 6.70 0.58 -2.69
C ASP A 81 6.75 1.57 -1.51
N MET A 82 7.78 1.46 -0.68
CA MET A 82 7.83 2.18 0.59
C MET A 82 9.25 2.51 1.05
N HIS A 83 9.33 3.62 1.77
CA HIS A 83 10.55 4.08 2.43
C HIS A 83 10.50 3.67 3.89
N LEU A 84 11.56 3.01 4.33
CA LEU A 84 11.76 2.61 5.71
C LEU A 84 12.92 3.35 6.33
N GLY A 85 12.75 3.79 7.57
CA GLY A 85 13.79 4.40 8.39
C GLY A 85 14.12 3.52 9.58
N ARG A 86 15.40 3.34 9.87
CA ARG A 86 15.85 2.60 11.07
C ARG A 86 15.47 3.38 12.33
N THR A 87 14.85 2.70 13.27
CA THR A 87 14.45 3.29 14.56
C THR A 87 15.55 3.14 15.60
N LEU A 88 15.40 3.84 16.73
CA LEU A 88 16.23 3.60 17.91
C LEU A 88 15.75 2.42 18.77
N CYS A 89 14.56 1.87 18.47
CA CYS A 89 14.00 0.73 19.20
C CYS A 89 14.79 -0.54 18.91
N LYS A 90 15.39 -1.10 19.95
CA LYS A 90 15.92 -2.46 19.88
C LYS A 90 14.76 -3.45 19.91
N ARG A 91 14.97 -4.62 19.30
CA ARG A 91 13.92 -5.67 19.23
C ARG A 91 13.37 -6.12 20.58
N ASN A 92 14.19 -6.08 21.64
CA ASN A 92 13.82 -6.58 22.96
C ASN A 92 13.29 -5.48 23.89
N ASP A 93 13.17 -4.23 23.42
CA ASP A 93 12.48 -3.21 24.21
C ASP A 93 10.99 -3.51 24.20
N THR A 94 10.53 -4.22 25.24
CA THR A 94 9.13 -4.46 25.59
C THR A 94 8.43 -3.21 26.10
N ALA A 95 8.95 -2.01 25.79
CA ALA A 95 8.36 -0.73 26.12
C ALA A 95 7.15 -0.47 25.21
N ASP A 96 6.08 -1.20 25.48
CA ASP A 96 4.77 -1.26 24.82
C ASP A 96 3.98 0.08 24.86
N ARG A 97 4.67 1.21 25.03
CA ARG A 97 4.06 2.52 25.26
C ARG A 97 4.76 3.70 24.60
N THR A 98 5.97 3.54 24.07
CA THR A 98 6.68 4.66 23.42
C THR A 98 6.66 4.45 21.90
N PRO A 99 6.14 5.41 21.11
CA PRO A 99 6.23 5.33 19.66
C PRO A 99 7.71 5.26 19.25
N CYS A 100 8.07 4.24 18.46
CA CYS A 100 9.44 4.06 17.99
C CYS A 100 9.83 5.21 17.05
N VAL A 101 10.65 6.12 17.55
CA VAL A 101 11.10 7.28 16.81
C VAL A 101 12.17 6.86 15.79
N ILE A 102 12.00 7.35 14.57
CA ILE A 102 13.00 7.24 13.49
C ILE A 102 14.10 8.26 13.78
N HIS A 103 15.36 7.82 13.77
CA HIS A 103 16.49 8.72 13.97
C HIS A 103 16.68 9.59 12.72
N SER A 104 16.98 10.87 12.88
CA SER A 104 17.14 11.83 11.77
C SER A 104 18.26 11.45 10.79
N ASP A 105 19.32 10.79 11.29
CA ASP A 105 20.41 10.23 10.48
C ASP A 105 20.29 8.69 10.32
N SER A 106 19.06 8.16 10.34
CA SER A 106 18.84 6.73 10.29
C SER A 106 19.19 6.14 8.92
N LYS A 107 19.68 4.89 8.92
CA LYS A 107 19.80 4.11 7.70
C LYS A 107 18.41 3.95 7.08
N GLU A 108 18.27 4.42 5.85
CA GLU A 108 17.03 4.29 5.08
C GLU A 108 17.07 3.09 4.14
N LEU A 109 15.90 2.56 3.83
CA LEU A 109 15.70 1.51 2.83
C LEU A 109 14.54 1.86 1.91
N LEU A 110 14.75 1.66 0.62
CA LEU A 110 13.71 1.62 -0.41
C LEU A 110 13.29 0.16 -0.57
N CYS A 111 12.03 -0.12 -0.27
CA CYS A 111 11.50 -1.48 -0.21
C CYS A 111 10.33 -1.68 -1.17
N HIS A 112 10.37 -2.82 -1.87
CA HIS A 112 9.28 -3.37 -2.67
C HIS A 112 8.75 -4.64 -1.99
N PHE A 113 7.52 -4.55 -1.50
CA PHE A 113 6.83 -5.61 -0.78
C PHE A 113 5.60 -6.10 -1.54
N ILE A 114 5.34 -7.41 -1.46
CA ILE A 114 4.05 -7.97 -1.83
C ILE A 114 3.49 -8.68 -0.61
N VAL A 115 2.34 -8.22 -0.15
CA VAL A 115 1.56 -8.84 0.91
C VAL A 115 0.35 -9.51 0.26
N THR A 116 0.16 -10.80 0.50
CA THR A 116 -0.96 -11.57 -0.04
C THR A 116 -1.94 -11.88 1.08
N ASP A 117 -3.16 -11.39 0.94
CA ASP A 117 -4.29 -11.77 1.79
C ASP A 117 -5.00 -12.96 1.18
N ILE A 118 -5.34 -13.93 2.02
CA ILE A 118 -6.12 -15.11 1.65
C ILE A 118 -7.36 -15.13 2.56
N PRO A 119 -8.43 -14.40 2.20
CA PRO A 119 -9.55 -14.15 3.11
C PRO A 119 -10.25 -15.42 3.60
N TRP A 120 -10.40 -16.43 2.73
CA TRP A 120 -11.04 -17.70 3.07
C TRP A 120 -10.19 -18.58 4.00
N GLU A 121 -8.90 -18.28 4.16
CA GLU A 121 -8.01 -18.92 5.13
C GLU A 121 -7.72 -18.04 6.35
N TYR A 122 -8.29 -16.83 6.40
CA TYR A 122 -8.00 -15.82 7.42
C TYR A 122 -6.49 -15.55 7.58
N SER A 123 -5.76 -15.64 6.48
CA SER A 123 -4.31 -15.58 6.46
C SER A 123 -3.80 -14.37 5.67
N ARG A 124 -2.63 -13.88 6.07
CA ARG A 124 -1.89 -12.82 5.40
C ARG A 124 -0.41 -13.17 5.42
N VAL A 125 0.27 -13.02 4.29
CA VAL A 125 1.68 -13.46 4.15
C VAL A 125 2.48 -12.40 3.39
N LEU A 126 3.71 -12.12 3.86
CA LEU A 126 4.68 -11.30 3.13
C LEU A 126 5.38 -12.18 2.08
N THR A 127 4.82 -12.23 0.87
CA THR A 127 5.27 -13.14 -0.19
C THR A 127 6.48 -12.62 -0.95
N ARG A 128 6.71 -11.30 -0.99
CA ARG A 128 7.96 -10.71 -1.49
C ARG A 128 8.48 -9.63 -0.57
N LYS A 129 9.81 -9.64 -0.38
CA LYS A 129 10.56 -8.60 0.32
C LYS A 129 11.86 -8.28 -0.40
N LYS A 130 11.95 -7.12 -1.04
CA LYS A 130 13.19 -6.61 -1.65
C LYS A 130 13.45 -5.22 -1.11
N CYS A 131 14.62 -4.99 -0.55
CA CYS A 131 15.01 -3.68 -0.04
C CYS A 131 16.44 -3.35 -0.46
N HIS A 132 16.73 -2.07 -0.66
CA HIS A 132 18.07 -1.56 -0.89
C HIS A 132 18.24 -0.16 -0.29
N SER A 133 19.47 0.26 -0.07
CA SER A 133 19.74 1.65 0.35
C SER A 133 19.40 2.63 -0.79
N PRO A 134 18.94 3.85 -0.47
CA PRO A 134 18.86 4.94 -1.45
C PRO A 134 20.24 5.19 -2.09
N THR A 135 20.26 5.55 -3.37
CA THR A 135 21.48 5.89 -4.11
C THR A 135 21.78 7.37 -3.99
#